data_AF-A0A3A5UW52-F1
#
_entry.id   AF-A0A3A5UW52-F1
#
_cell.length_a   1.000
_cell.length_b   1.000
_cell.length_c   1.000
_cell.angle_alpha   90.00
_cell.angle_beta   90.00
_cell.angle_gamma   90.00
#
_symmetry.space_group_name_H-M   'P 1'
#
loop_
_entity.id
_entity.type
_entity.pdbx_description
1 polymer ?
#
loop_
_entity_poly.entity_id
_entity_poly.type
_entity_poly.pdbx_seq_one_letter_code
_entity_poly.pdbx_strand_id
1 'polypeptide(L)' 'MRGRATLLLGVLLVALMAAPQFTAAPGGIGAAGDQGCTCHGGASPDTTVLVDGLPDTYNASEVYTFTVTV' A
#
# COMPACT_ATOMS: atom_id res chain seq x y z
N MET A 1 14.29 29.52 26.76
CA MET A 1 13.85 29.43 25.35
C MET A 1 14.72 28.43 24.59
N ARG A 2 16.02 28.72 24.40
CA ARG A 2 16.96 27.92 23.60
C ARG A 2 17.16 26.48 24.11
N GLY A 3 17.37 26.28 25.41
CA GLY A 3 17.59 24.95 26.01
C GLY A 3 16.41 23.97 25.88
N ARG A 4 15.17 24.49 25.92
CA ARG A 4 13.97 23.67 25.72
C ARG A 4 13.82 23.24 24.26
N ALA A 5 14.08 24.16 23.32
CA ALA A 5 14.05 23.85 21.90
C ALA A 5 15.11 22.80 21.52
N THR A 6 16.33 22.90 22.05
CA THR A 6 17.38 21.90 21.83
C THR A 6 17.03 20.53 22.41
N LEU A 7 16.37 20.48 23.57
CA LEU A 7 15.96 19.22 24.19
C LEU A 7 14.82 18.55 23.40
N LEU A 8 13.83 19.33 22.95
CA LEU A 8 12.75 18.84 22.09
C LEU A 8 13.28 18.33 20.74
N LEU A 9 14.22 19.06 20.13
CA LEU A 9 14.85 18.63 18.87
C LEU A 9 15.63 17.33 19.05
N GLY A 10 16.37 17.20 20.16
CA GLY A 10 17.09 15.96 20.48
C GLY A 10 16.15 14.77 20.64
N VAL A 11 15.04 14.94 21.38
CA VAL A 11 14.03 13.88 21.54
C VAL A 11 13.39 13.50 20.21
N LEU A 12 13.05 14.48 19.37
CA LEU A 12 12.47 14.24 18.05
C LEU A 12 13.41 13.43 17.15
N LEU A 13 14.70 13.76 17.13
CA LEU A 13 15.69 13.04 16.34
C LEU A 13 15.81 11.58 16.79
N VAL A 14 15.88 11.34 18.10
CA VAL A 14 15.91 9.97 18.65
C VAL A 14 14.64 9.19 18.28
N ALA A 15 13.46 9.84 18.35
CA ALA A 15 12.20 9.22 17.97
C ALA A 15 12.15 8.85 16.47
N LEU A 16 12.70 9.69 15.59
CA LEU A 16 12.79 9.40 14.15
C LEU A 16 13.73 8.22 13.85
N MET A 17 14.83 8.08 14.60
CA MET A 17 15.76 6.96 14.43
C MET A 17 15.17 5.64 14.96
N ALA A 18 14.32 5.71 15.98
CA ALA A 18 13.62 4.55 16.54
C ALA A 18 12.39 4.14 15.72
N ALA A 19 11.90 4.99 14.82
CA ALA A 19 10.77 4.68 13.96
C ALA A 19 11.15 3.59 12.94
N PRO A 20 10.25 2.62 12.68
CA PRO A 20 10.50 1.57 11.69
C PRO A 20 10.74 2.19 10.32
N GLN A 21 11.86 1.82 9.71
CA GLN A 21 12.30 2.31 8.41
C GLN A 21 11.55 1.52 7.34
N PHE A 22 10.70 2.17 6.54
CA PHE A 22 10.02 1.50 5.44
C PHE A 22 10.90 1.61 4.19
N THR A 23 11.34 0.46 3.67
CA THR A 23 12.08 0.40 2.41
C THR A 23 11.09 0.30 1.26
N ALA A 24 11.04 1.33 0.42
CA ALA A 24 10.37 1.23 -0.88
C ALA A 24 11.31 0.53 -1.87
N ALA A 25 10.74 -0.22 -2.82
CA ALA A 25 11.53 -0.80 -3.89
C ALA A 25 12.31 0.31 -4.64
N PRO A 26 13.63 0.17 -4.84
CA PRO A 26 14.41 1.14 -5.60
C PRO A 26 13.82 1.32 -7.01
N GLY A 27 13.42 2.54 -7.35
CA GLY A 27 12.78 2.85 -8.64
C GLY A 27 11.25 2.64 -8.67
N GLY A 28 10.62 2.26 -7.54
CA GLY A 28 9.19 1.96 -7.47
C GLY A 28 8.84 0.53 -7.91
N ILE A 29 7.56 0.17 -7.80
CA ILE A 29 7.08 -1.19 -8.13
C ILE A 29 6.96 -1.40 -9.65
N GLY A 30 6.76 -0.32 -10.41
CA GLY A 30 6.62 -0.37 -11.88
C GLY A 30 5.58 -1.40 -12.33
N ALA A 31 5.88 -2.08 -13.45
CA ALA A 31 5.02 -3.12 -14.02
C ALA A 31 4.85 -4.36 -13.11
N ALA A 32 5.67 -4.53 -12.08
CA ALA A 32 5.47 -5.62 -11.11
C ALA A 32 4.17 -5.45 -10.30
N GLY A 33 3.57 -4.25 -10.30
CA GLY A 33 2.26 -3.98 -9.69
C GLY A 33 1.07 -4.20 -10.62
N ASP A 34 1.28 -4.45 -11.92
CA ASP A 34 0.19 -4.59 -12.89
C ASP A 34 -0.69 -5.80 -12.59
N GLN A 35 -0.10 -6.82 -11.97
CA GLN A 35 -0.77 -8.06 -11.52
C GLN A 35 -1.20 -7.97 -10.04
N GLY A 36 -1.21 -6.77 -9.47
CA GLY A 36 -1.42 -6.51 -8.05
C GLY A 36 -0.14 -6.58 -7.21
N CYS A 37 -0.28 -6.27 -5.92
CA CYS A 37 0.84 -6.25 -4.98
C CYS A 37 1.21 -7.67 -4.54
N THR A 38 2.28 -8.24 -5.11
CA THR A 38 2.71 -9.63 -4.85
C THR A 38 3.86 -9.77 -3.85
N CYS A 39 4.30 -8.67 -3.23
CA CYS A 39 5.53 -8.59 -2.42
C CYS A 39 5.56 -9.49 -1.16
N HIS A 40 4.41 -9.95 -0.66
CA HIS A 40 4.30 -10.79 0.55
C HIS A 40 3.46 -12.07 0.34
N GLY A 41 3.27 -12.46 -0.91
CA GLY A 41 2.39 -13.57 -1.31
C GLY A 41 1.81 -13.26 -2.68
N GLY A 42 2.18 -14.06 -3.68
CA GLY A 42 1.68 -13.93 -5.04
C GLY A 42 0.39 -14.72 -5.27
N ALA A 43 -0.18 -14.60 -6.46
CA ALA A 43 -1.28 -15.46 -6.88
C ALA A 43 -0.88 -16.95 -6.79
N SER A 44 -1.73 -17.75 -6.14
CA SER A 44 -1.59 -19.21 -6.16
C SER A 44 -1.91 -19.73 -7.56
N PRO A 45 -1.10 -20.64 -8.14
CA PRO A 45 -1.44 -21.26 -9.41
C PRO A 45 -2.68 -22.17 -9.31
N ASP A 46 -3.05 -22.59 -8.09
CA ASP A 46 -4.15 -23.52 -7.83
C ASP A 46 -5.50 -22.81 -7.63
N THR A 47 -5.54 -21.48 -7.78
CA THR A 47 -6.72 -20.67 -7.47
C THR A 47 -6.96 -19.65 -8.57
N THR A 48 -8.17 -19.63 -9.13
CA THR A 48 -8.57 -18.67 -10.17
C THR A 48 -9.70 -17.80 -9.64
N VAL A 49 -9.46 -16.50 -9.54
CA VAL A 49 -10.49 -15.54 -9.10
C VAL A 49 -11.18 -14.95 -10.32
N LEU A 50 -12.50 -15.11 -10.40
CA LEU A 50 -13.33 -14.50 -11.43
C LEU A 50 -14.18 -13.38 -10.81
N VAL A 51 -14.18 -12.21 -11.44
CA VAL A 51 -14.97 -11.05 -11.03
C VAL A 51 -15.94 -10.71 -12.15
N ASP A 52 -17.23 -10.85 -11.87
CA ASP A 52 -18.31 -10.61 -12.83
C ASP A 52 -19.30 -9.56 -12.32
N GLY A 53 -19.98 -8.91 -13.27
CA GLY A 53 -21.06 -7.95 -12.98
C GLY A 53 -20.60 -6.50 -12.83
N LEU A 54 -19.33 -6.20 -13.08
CA LEU A 54 -18.82 -4.83 -13.17
C LEU A 54 -18.91 -4.29 -14.61
N PRO A 55 -19.28 -3.01 -14.80
CA PRO A 55 -19.29 -2.37 -16.11
C PRO A 55 -17.87 -1.97 -16.57
N ASP A 56 -17.69 -1.79 -17.88
CA ASP A 56 -16.40 -1.37 -18.47
C ASP A 56 -15.97 0.04 -18.04
N THR A 57 -16.93 0.89 -17.65
CA THR A 57 -16.69 2.27 -17.18
C THR A 57 -17.47 2.54 -15.91
N TYR A 58 -16.84 3.22 -14.95
CA TYR A 58 -17.37 3.43 -13.60
C TYR A 58 -17.67 4.90 -13.35
N ASN A 59 -18.73 5.18 -12.61
CA ASN A 59 -18.99 6.48 -12.03
C ASN A 59 -18.63 6.48 -10.53
N ALA A 60 -17.81 7.44 -10.11
CA ALA A 60 -17.36 7.55 -8.72
C ALA A 60 -18.50 7.78 -7.70
N SER A 61 -19.67 8.21 -8.16
CA SER A 61 -20.84 8.46 -7.29
C SER A 61 -21.81 7.28 -7.20
N GLU A 62 -21.47 6.13 -7.79
CA GLU A 62 -22.34 4.97 -7.90
C GLU A 62 -21.77 3.76 -7.15
N VAL A 63 -22.67 2.92 -6.63
CA VAL A 63 -22.32 1.68 -5.93
C VAL A 63 -22.70 0.50 -6.83
N TYR A 64 -21.74 -0.35 -7.15
CA TYR A 64 -21.93 -1.51 -8.03
C TYR A 64 -21.90 -2.81 -7.21
N THR A 65 -22.90 -3.66 -7.43
CA THR A 65 -22.89 -5.04 -6.94
C THR A 65 -22.18 -5.92 -7.97
N PHE A 66 -21.23 -6.73 -7.50
CA PHE A 66 -20.52 -7.67 -8.34
C PHE A 66 -20.35 -9.00 -7.62
N THR A 67 -20.01 -10.04 -8.37
CA THR A 67 -19.82 -11.39 -7.86
C THR A 67 -18.35 -11.77 -7.92
N VAL A 68 -17.87 -12.43 -6.87
CA VAL A 68 -16.53 -13.03 -6.81
C VAL A 68 -16.67 -14.54 -6.71
N THR A 69 -16.02 -15.26 -7.61
CA THR A 69 -15.91 -16.72 -7.59
C THR A 69 -14.44 -17.13 -7.50
N VAL A 70 -14.16 -18.22 -6.79
CA VAL A 70 -12.81 -18.74 -6.51
C VAL A 70 -12.71 -20.21 -6.90
#